data_AF-A0A1G4BL95-F1
#
_entry.id   AF-A0A1G4BL95-F1
#
_cell.length_a   1.000
_cell.length_b   1.000
_cell.length_c   1.000
_cell.angle_alpha   90.00
_cell.angle_beta   90.00
_cell.angle_gamma   90.00
#
_symmetry.space_group_name_H-M   'P 1'
#
loop_
_entity.id
_entity.type
_entity.pdbx_description
1 polymer ?
#
loop_
_entity_poly.entity_id
_entity_poly.type
_entity_poly.pdbx_seq_one_letter_code
_entity_poly.pdbx_strand_id
1 'polypeptide(L)'
;MARKDSILWSTFFLGLFELMQDASGQKWLQHMVFGTSQALIASGPSACMSGTMRNFFIQARTFEVCRSIIFNQSSFLAAPEWMKLTGSLSQTATMKDHASLDHASLDDLLNLVVLCSRLRARTGLFIEKYFIDPEGEVLSTEALELATEGFYLRDALEGWSFAASSSSAQHDEMLLAMNYHAATSIYLSGNYDYDVHQWQAMTVAVPVLSRDEITKHVENIFQTTRKALRSSSLSPLLLLFPLRIAGARASQNWQRQAVAELLHEVKKQFAVADAMLVELNELWSSTPIKPADWFSVDS
;
A
#
# COMPACT_ATOMS: atom_id res chain seq x y z
N MET A 1 -2.25 -0.37 -33.70
CA MET A 1 -1.72 0.02 -32.37
C MET A 1 -2.48 1.20 -31.78
N ALA A 2 -2.52 2.38 -32.41
CA ALA A 2 -3.16 3.60 -31.84
C ALA A 2 -4.58 3.45 -31.26
N ARG A 3 -5.47 2.64 -31.90
CA ARG A 3 -6.84 2.42 -31.40
C ARG A 3 -6.89 1.62 -30.09
N LYS A 4 -6.01 0.64 -29.91
CA LYS A 4 -5.96 -0.19 -28.69
C LYS A 4 -5.47 0.65 -27.51
N ASP A 5 -4.43 1.44 -27.73
CA ASP A 5 -3.88 2.35 -26.72
C ASP A 5 -4.91 3.40 -26.30
N SER A 6 -5.66 3.95 -27.26
CA SER A 6 -6.72 4.94 -26.96
C SER A 6 -7.83 4.35 -26.08
N ILE A 7 -8.22 3.09 -26.29
CA ILE A 7 -9.22 2.40 -25.46
C ILE A 7 -8.71 2.22 -24.03
N LEU A 8 -7.45 1.81 -23.87
CA LEU A 8 -6.82 1.64 -22.57
C LEU A 8 -6.76 2.95 -21.78
N TRP A 9 -6.25 4.02 -22.40
CA TRP A 9 -6.22 5.35 -21.79
C TRP A 9 -7.63 5.84 -21.44
N SER A 10 -8.61 5.68 -22.34
CA SER A 10 -9.99 6.09 -22.07
C SER A 10 -10.59 5.32 -20.89
N THR A 11 -10.36 4.01 -20.81
CA THR A 11 -10.84 3.16 -19.70
C THR A 11 -10.22 3.59 -18.37
N PHE A 12 -8.91 3.87 -18.38
CA PHE A 12 -8.19 4.32 -17.20
C PHE A 12 -8.66 5.71 -16.73
N PHE A 13 -8.79 6.68 -17.64
CA PHE A 13 -9.28 8.02 -17.31
C PHE A 13 -10.73 8.00 -16.84
N LEU A 14 -11.58 7.12 -17.40
CA LEU A 14 -12.93 6.91 -16.90
C LEU A 14 -12.92 6.46 -15.45
N GLY A 15 -12.08 5.47 -15.10
CA GLY A 15 -11.92 5.05 -13.71
C GLY A 15 -11.44 6.18 -12.79
N LEU A 16 -10.48 7.01 -13.24
CA LEU A 16 -10.03 8.16 -12.45
C LEU A 16 -11.15 9.21 -12.24
N PHE A 17 -11.95 9.46 -13.26
CA PHE A 17 -13.11 10.37 -13.15
C PHE A 17 -14.14 9.84 -12.16
N GLU A 18 -14.35 8.53 -12.10
CA GLU A 18 -15.24 7.93 -11.11
C GLU A 18 -14.75 8.14 -9.69
N LEU A 19 -13.44 8.09 -9.41
CA LEU A 19 -12.91 8.44 -8.08
C LEU A 19 -13.18 9.90 -7.69
N MET A 20 -13.39 10.78 -8.66
CA MET A 20 -13.77 12.18 -8.43
C MET A 20 -15.26 12.34 -8.09
N GLN A 21 -16.13 11.47 -8.61
CA GLN A 21 -17.59 11.64 -8.54
C GLN A 21 -18.30 10.63 -7.63
N ASP A 22 -17.76 9.42 -7.49
CA ASP A 22 -18.34 8.32 -6.73
C ASP A 22 -17.63 8.18 -5.39
N ALA A 23 -18.34 8.51 -4.32
CA ALA A 23 -17.85 8.39 -2.95
C ALA A 23 -17.56 6.94 -2.54
N SER A 24 -18.17 5.95 -3.18
CA SER A 24 -18.00 4.53 -2.80
C SER A 24 -16.71 3.90 -3.32
N GLY A 25 -16.15 4.42 -4.42
CA GLY A 25 -15.00 3.84 -5.12
C GLY A 25 -15.29 2.49 -5.82
N GLN A 26 -16.52 1.99 -5.77
CA GLN A 26 -16.86 0.66 -6.31
C GLN A 26 -16.80 0.61 -7.84
N LYS A 27 -17.24 1.69 -8.51
CA LYS A 27 -17.19 1.76 -9.97
C LYS A 27 -15.74 1.76 -10.47
N TRP A 28 -14.89 2.56 -9.82
CA TRP A 28 -13.46 2.57 -10.11
C TRP A 28 -12.83 1.19 -9.92
N LEU A 29 -13.16 0.50 -8.81
CA LEU A 29 -12.66 -0.85 -8.56
C LEU A 29 -13.05 -1.80 -9.71
N GLN A 30 -14.31 -1.75 -10.17
CA GLN A 30 -14.77 -2.56 -11.30
C GLN A 30 -14.00 -2.24 -12.58
N HIS A 31 -13.82 -0.96 -12.94
CA HIS A 31 -13.10 -0.56 -14.14
C HIS A 31 -11.60 -0.86 -14.07
N MET A 32 -10.97 -0.75 -12.91
CA MET A 32 -9.58 -1.17 -12.73
C MET A 32 -9.43 -2.67 -12.87
N VAL A 33 -10.19 -3.47 -12.11
CA VAL A 33 -10.02 -4.94 -12.06
C VAL A 33 -10.44 -5.58 -13.37
N PHE A 34 -11.63 -5.26 -13.89
CA PHE A 34 -12.21 -5.94 -15.04
C PHE A 34 -11.95 -5.24 -16.38
N GLY A 35 -11.52 -3.97 -16.35
CA GLY A 35 -11.14 -3.21 -17.54
C GLY A 35 -9.63 -3.13 -17.70
N THR A 36 -9.00 -2.19 -16.97
CA THR A 36 -7.59 -1.83 -17.11
C THR A 36 -6.64 -3.00 -16.90
N SER A 37 -6.78 -3.72 -15.78
CA SER A 37 -5.90 -4.83 -15.41
C SER A 37 -6.07 -6.02 -16.35
N GLN A 38 -7.30 -6.39 -16.73
CA GLN A 38 -7.52 -7.46 -17.72
C GLN A 38 -6.93 -7.11 -19.09
N ALA A 39 -7.05 -5.85 -19.52
CA ALA A 39 -6.51 -5.43 -20.81
C ALA A 39 -4.96 -5.39 -20.81
N LEU A 40 -4.33 -5.07 -19.67
CA LEU A 40 -2.88 -5.21 -19.48
C LEU A 40 -2.45 -6.68 -19.51
N ILE A 41 -3.13 -7.54 -18.73
CA ILE A 41 -2.88 -8.99 -18.70
C ILE A 41 -2.98 -9.59 -20.11
N ALA A 42 -4.06 -9.29 -20.83
CA ALA A 42 -4.28 -9.78 -22.19
C ALA A 42 -3.26 -9.23 -23.21
N SER A 43 -2.67 -8.06 -22.95
CA SER A 43 -1.61 -7.50 -23.79
C SER A 43 -0.24 -8.12 -23.49
N GLY A 44 -0.05 -8.61 -22.27
CA GLY A 44 1.21 -9.17 -21.79
C GLY A 44 2.28 -8.11 -21.48
N PRO A 45 3.31 -8.48 -20.70
CA PRO A 45 4.37 -7.55 -20.28
C PRO A 45 5.24 -7.07 -21.44
N SER A 46 5.42 -7.88 -22.49
CA SER A 46 6.24 -7.51 -23.67
C SER A 46 5.67 -6.31 -24.42
N ALA A 47 4.33 -6.14 -24.43
CA ALA A 47 3.69 -4.98 -25.04
C ALA A 47 4.00 -3.66 -24.31
N CYS A 48 4.45 -3.73 -23.05
CA CYS A 48 4.71 -2.59 -22.19
C CYS A 48 6.20 -2.18 -22.14
N MET A 49 7.06 -2.77 -22.97
CA MET A 49 8.51 -2.49 -22.96
C MET A 49 8.86 -1.12 -23.55
N SER A 50 8.05 -0.57 -24.47
CA SER A 50 8.33 0.69 -25.14
C SER A 50 7.08 1.42 -25.60
N GLY A 51 7.25 2.66 -26.09
CA GLY A 51 6.19 3.47 -26.68
C GLY A 51 5.10 3.91 -25.71
N THR A 52 3.92 4.16 -26.26
CA THR A 52 2.70 4.59 -25.56
C THR A 52 2.24 3.61 -24.48
N MET A 53 2.36 2.31 -24.75
CA MET A 53 1.99 1.25 -23.81
C MET A 53 2.91 1.20 -22.59
N ARG A 54 4.22 1.48 -22.73
CA ARG A 54 5.11 1.65 -21.59
C ARG A 54 4.65 2.79 -20.68
N ASN A 55 4.34 3.95 -21.25
CA ASN A 55 3.90 5.11 -20.47
C ASN A 55 2.56 4.83 -19.77
N PHE A 56 1.63 4.19 -20.47
CA PHE A 56 0.37 3.74 -19.89
C PHE A 56 0.60 2.80 -18.71
N PHE A 57 1.43 1.76 -18.89
CA PHE A 57 1.74 0.80 -17.84
C PHE A 57 2.34 1.47 -16.61
N ILE A 58 3.31 2.37 -16.77
CA ILE A 58 3.93 3.09 -15.65
C ILE A 58 2.86 3.85 -14.84
N GLN A 59 1.94 4.54 -15.50
CA GLN A 59 0.88 5.29 -14.82
C GLN A 59 -0.14 4.35 -14.15
N ALA A 60 -0.66 3.36 -14.88
CA ALA A 60 -1.66 2.43 -14.38
C ALA A 60 -1.14 1.55 -13.22
N ARG A 61 0.16 1.23 -13.23
CA ARG A 61 0.81 0.40 -12.22
C ARG A 61 0.62 0.97 -10.82
N THR A 62 0.89 2.26 -10.59
CA THR A 62 0.76 2.86 -9.26
C THR A 62 -0.66 2.72 -8.71
N PHE A 63 -1.69 2.87 -9.55
CA PHE A 63 -3.08 2.70 -9.15
C PHE A 63 -3.45 1.24 -8.90
N GLU A 64 -2.94 0.31 -9.70
CA GLU A 64 -3.11 -1.12 -9.46
C GLU A 64 -2.43 -1.56 -8.14
N VAL A 65 -1.26 -1.01 -7.82
CA VAL A 65 -0.60 -1.22 -6.52
C VAL A 65 -1.50 -0.71 -5.39
N CYS A 66 -1.99 0.53 -5.48
CA CYS A 66 -2.89 1.11 -4.47
C CYS A 66 -4.18 0.28 -4.30
N ARG A 67 -4.77 -0.17 -5.41
CA ARG A 67 -5.94 -1.04 -5.41
C ARG A 67 -5.66 -2.33 -4.65
N SER A 68 -4.55 -3.01 -4.97
CA SER A 68 -4.19 -4.28 -4.37
C SER A 68 -4.14 -4.18 -2.84
N ILE A 69 -3.48 -3.15 -2.33
CA ILE A 69 -3.28 -2.98 -0.89
C ILE A 69 -4.51 -2.43 -0.17
N ILE A 70 -5.28 -1.52 -0.78
CA ILE A 70 -6.51 -1.00 -0.18
C ILE A 70 -7.53 -2.12 0.02
N PHE A 71 -7.67 -3.02 -0.96
CA PHE A 71 -8.66 -4.10 -0.91
C PHE A 71 -8.11 -5.42 -0.37
N ASN A 72 -6.87 -5.47 0.13
CA ASN A 72 -6.20 -6.70 0.60
C ASN A 72 -6.22 -7.83 -0.46
N GLN A 73 -6.05 -7.48 -1.73
CA GLN A 73 -6.12 -8.40 -2.86
C GLN A 73 -4.75 -8.57 -3.53
N SER A 74 -4.52 -9.76 -4.08
CA SER A 74 -3.37 -9.96 -4.96
C SER A 74 -3.49 -9.11 -6.23
N SER A 75 -2.35 -8.78 -6.81
CA SER A 75 -2.24 -8.11 -8.11
C SER A 75 -1.58 -9.02 -9.13
N PHE A 76 -1.98 -8.90 -10.39
CA PHE A 76 -1.26 -9.54 -11.50
C PHE A 76 0.21 -9.08 -11.58
N LEU A 77 0.52 -7.89 -11.05
CA LEU A 77 1.88 -7.37 -10.98
C LEU A 77 2.82 -8.25 -10.17
N ALA A 78 2.31 -9.11 -9.28
CA ALA A 78 3.13 -10.02 -8.48
C ALA A 78 3.65 -11.22 -9.29
N ALA A 79 3.15 -11.45 -10.50
CA ALA A 79 3.62 -12.54 -11.34
C ALA A 79 5.05 -12.27 -11.85
N PRO A 80 5.92 -13.30 -11.96
CA PRO A 80 7.35 -13.11 -12.21
C PRO A 80 7.68 -12.31 -13.48
N GLU A 81 6.89 -12.48 -14.54
CA GLU A 81 7.06 -11.78 -15.81
C GLU A 81 6.79 -10.27 -15.70
N TRP A 82 5.87 -9.86 -14.83
CA TRP A 82 5.57 -8.46 -14.56
C TRP A 82 6.59 -7.84 -13.60
N MET A 83 7.03 -8.57 -12.58
CA MET A 83 8.14 -8.16 -11.72
C MET A 83 9.43 -7.95 -12.53
N LYS A 84 9.74 -8.86 -13.46
CA LYS A 84 10.88 -8.73 -14.39
C LYS A 84 10.76 -7.50 -15.30
N LEU A 85 9.57 -7.22 -15.83
CA LEU A 85 9.33 -6.01 -16.62
C LEU A 85 9.64 -4.75 -15.81
N THR A 86 9.08 -4.63 -14.59
CA THR A 86 9.30 -3.44 -13.75
C THR A 86 10.76 -3.24 -13.41
N GLY A 87 11.48 -4.30 -13.01
CA GLY A 87 12.93 -4.22 -12.76
C GLY A 87 13.73 -3.77 -13.99
N SER A 88 13.35 -4.23 -15.19
CA SER A 88 13.99 -3.79 -16.44
C SER A 88 13.72 -2.32 -16.75
N LEU A 89 12.52 -1.82 -16.44
CA LEU A 89 12.15 -0.41 -16.63
C LEU A 89 12.94 0.50 -15.69
N SER A 90 13.12 0.10 -14.43
CA SER A 90 13.89 0.84 -13.43
C SER A 90 15.38 0.89 -13.77
N GLN A 91 15.98 -0.23 -14.21
CA GLN A 91 17.37 -0.25 -14.69
C GLN A 91 17.59 0.64 -15.93
N THR A 92 16.60 0.73 -16.82
CA THR A 92 16.71 1.59 -18.01
C THR A 92 16.65 3.07 -17.65
N ALA A 93 15.96 3.43 -16.57
CA ALA A 93 15.93 4.81 -16.06
C ALA A 93 17.28 5.18 -15.42
N THR A 94 17.85 4.30 -14.59
CA THR A 94 19.14 4.54 -13.91
C THR A 94 20.34 4.54 -14.85
N MET A 95 20.29 3.90 -16.03
CA MET A 95 21.38 4.02 -17.01
C MET A 95 21.45 5.40 -17.70
N LYS A 96 20.38 6.20 -17.65
CA LYS A 96 20.34 7.53 -18.26
C LYS A 96 20.86 8.64 -17.35
N ASP A 97 20.75 8.44 -16.04
CA ASP A 97 21.31 9.32 -15.04
C ASP A 97 22.60 8.66 -14.55
N HIS A 98 23.76 9.28 -14.70
CA HIS A 98 25.08 8.72 -14.31
C HIS A 98 25.26 8.45 -12.79
N ALA A 99 24.18 8.19 -12.05
CA ALA A 99 24.14 7.91 -10.62
C ALA A 99 24.17 6.39 -10.34
N SER A 100 24.85 6.04 -9.25
CA SER A 100 25.18 4.69 -8.79
C SER A 100 24.02 3.69 -8.73
N LEU A 101 24.36 2.40 -8.85
CA LEU A 101 23.50 1.22 -8.82
C LEU A 101 22.71 0.98 -7.49
N ASP A 102 22.88 1.81 -6.46
CA ASP A 102 22.41 1.58 -5.08
C ASP A 102 21.33 2.55 -4.60
N HIS A 103 20.57 3.20 -5.49
CA HIS A 103 19.54 4.14 -5.07
C HIS A 103 18.17 3.47 -4.91
N ALA A 104 17.59 3.60 -3.71
CA ALA A 104 16.20 3.24 -3.46
C ALA A 104 15.27 4.10 -4.33
N SER A 105 14.49 3.45 -5.19
CA SER A 105 13.51 4.10 -6.07
C SER A 105 12.08 3.87 -5.60
N LEU A 106 11.14 4.71 -6.07
CA LEU A 106 9.71 4.45 -5.87
C LEU A 106 9.30 3.12 -6.52
N ASP A 107 9.92 2.75 -7.65
CA ASP A 107 9.60 1.52 -8.37
C ASP A 107 9.90 0.26 -7.56
N ASP A 108 11.03 0.22 -6.85
CA ASP A 108 11.40 -0.90 -5.99
C ASP A 108 10.41 -1.03 -4.84
N LEU A 109 10.02 0.10 -4.26
CA LEU A 109 9.03 0.12 -3.20
C LEU A 109 7.64 -0.33 -3.68
N LEU A 110 7.20 0.09 -4.88
CA LEU A 110 5.95 -0.39 -5.47
C LEU A 110 5.93 -1.92 -5.62
N ASN A 111 7.07 -2.53 -5.95
CA ASN A 111 7.21 -3.98 -5.98
C ASN A 111 7.08 -4.60 -4.59
N LEU A 112 7.67 -4.00 -3.56
CA LEU A 112 7.49 -4.44 -2.18
C LEU A 112 6.02 -4.33 -1.72
N VAL A 113 5.32 -3.26 -2.11
CA VAL A 113 3.89 -3.08 -1.80
C VAL A 113 3.06 -4.22 -2.44
N VAL A 114 3.31 -4.54 -3.70
CA VAL A 114 2.65 -5.64 -4.42
C VAL A 114 2.88 -6.98 -3.72
N LEU A 115 4.12 -7.27 -3.32
CA LEU A 115 4.46 -8.50 -2.62
C LEU A 115 3.81 -8.57 -1.22
N CYS A 116 3.80 -7.45 -0.47
CA CYS A 116 3.11 -7.36 0.82
C CYS A 116 1.60 -7.59 0.67
N SER A 117 0.97 -7.06 -0.39
CA SER A 117 -0.46 -7.28 -0.67
C SER A 117 -0.77 -8.74 -1.00
N ARG A 118 0.08 -9.38 -1.82
CA ARG A 118 -0.04 -10.82 -2.12
C ARG A 118 0.09 -11.67 -0.86
N LEU A 119 1.06 -11.34 0.00
CA LEU A 119 1.24 -12.01 1.28
C LEU A 119 0.02 -11.82 2.18
N ARG A 120 -0.53 -10.60 2.30
CA ARG A 120 -1.75 -10.34 3.09
C ARG A 120 -2.92 -11.20 2.63
N ALA A 121 -3.15 -11.31 1.32
CA ALA A 121 -4.24 -12.12 0.79
C ALA A 121 -4.09 -13.60 1.16
N ARG A 122 -2.87 -14.16 1.08
CA ARG A 122 -2.58 -15.54 1.50
C ARG A 122 -2.71 -15.73 3.00
N THR A 123 -2.19 -14.79 3.79
CA THR A 123 -2.29 -14.82 5.25
C THR A 123 -3.75 -14.77 5.72
N GLY A 124 -4.60 -13.95 5.09
CA GLY A 124 -6.03 -13.90 5.41
C GLY A 124 -6.72 -15.25 5.20
N LEU A 125 -6.52 -15.86 4.03
CA LEU A 125 -7.07 -17.21 3.73
C LEU A 125 -6.56 -18.28 4.69
N PHE A 126 -5.28 -18.20 5.06
CA PHE A 126 -4.68 -19.12 6.01
C PHE A 126 -5.32 -18.99 7.41
N ILE A 127 -5.49 -17.77 7.91
CA ILE A 127 -6.12 -17.52 9.22
C ILE A 127 -7.57 -18.01 9.21
N GLU A 128 -8.34 -17.73 8.15
CA GLU A 128 -9.72 -18.25 8.00
C GLU A 128 -9.76 -19.79 8.04
N LYS A 129 -8.84 -20.46 7.36
CA LYS A 129 -8.71 -21.92 7.36
C LYS A 129 -8.32 -22.46 8.75
N TYR A 130 -7.38 -21.81 9.43
CA TYR A 130 -6.93 -22.21 10.76
C TYR A 130 -8.05 -22.12 11.81
N PHE A 131 -8.94 -21.14 11.69
CA PHE A 131 -10.12 -21.05 12.57
C PHE A 131 -11.10 -22.22 12.41
N ILE A 132 -11.14 -22.85 11.23
CA ILE A 132 -12.05 -23.97 10.95
C ILE A 132 -11.45 -25.29 11.43
N ASP A 133 -10.15 -25.50 11.21
CA ASP A 133 -9.45 -26.73 11.54
C ASP A 133 -8.01 -26.42 12.00
N PRO A 134 -7.73 -26.31 13.31
CA PRO A 134 -6.42 -25.92 13.80
C PRO A 134 -5.38 -27.05 13.92
N GLU A 135 -5.76 -28.33 13.73
CA GLU A 135 -4.91 -29.49 14.08
C GLU A 135 -4.13 -30.11 12.89
N GLY A 136 -4.19 -29.50 11.71
CA GLY A 136 -3.51 -30.02 10.52
C GLY A 136 -2.00 -29.76 10.48
N GLU A 137 -1.18 -30.81 10.31
CA GLU A 137 0.29 -30.69 10.12
C GLU A 137 0.68 -29.74 8.96
N VAL A 138 -0.13 -29.72 7.90
CA VAL A 138 0.00 -28.81 6.75
C VAL A 138 -0.07 -27.33 7.16
N LEU A 139 -0.83 -26.99 8.21
CA LEU A 139 -0.96 -25.61 8.69
C LEU A 139 0.31 -25.11 9.37
N SER A 140 1.07 -26.00 10.02
CA SER A 140 2.33 -25.62 10.65
C SER A 140 3.38 -25.23 9.60
N THR A 141 3.46 -25.97 8.48
CA THR A 141 4.37 -25.63 7.38
C THR A 141 3.93 -24.33 6.69
N GLU A 142 2.65 -24.18 6.38
CA GLU A 142 2.09 -22.98 5.75
C GLU A 142 2.28 -21.72 6.62
N ALA A 143 2.09 -21.83 7.94
CA ALA A 143 2.37 -20.75 8.89
C ALA A 143 3.84 -20.30 8.85
N LEU A 144 4.77 -21.26 8.87
CA LEU A 144 6.20 -20.96 8.83
C LEU A 144 6.59 -20.30 7.50
N GLU A 145 6.09 -20.81 6.37
CA GLU A 145 6.34 -20.20 5.05
C GLU A 145 5.85 -18.74 4.98
N LEU A 146 4.64 -18.47 5.47
CA LEU A 146 4.08 -17.12 5.50
C LEU A 146 4.86 -16.18 6.42
N ALA A 147 5.31 -16.67 7.57
CA ALA A 147 6.14 -15.89 8.49
C ALA A 147 7.52 -15.61 7.89
N THR A 148 8.17 -16.61 7.30
CA THR A 148 9.46 -16.48 6.62
C THR A 148 9.39 -15.48 5.47
N GLU A 149 8.36 -15.55 4.62
CA GLU A 149 8.16 -14.54 3.56
C GLU A 149 7.97 -13.14 4.14
N GLY A 150 7.24 -13.01 5.26
CA GLY A 150 7.09 -11.75 5.96
C GLY A 150 8.42 -11.18 6.47
N PHE A 151 9.28 -12.01 7.06
CA PHE A 151 10.61 -11.57 7.51
C PHE A 151 11.48 -11.09 6.35
N TYR A 152 11.45 -11.77 5.20
CA TYR A 152 12.16 -11.31 4.00
C TYR A 152 11.64 -9.95 3.51
N LEU A 153 10.32 -9.73 3.52
CA LEU A 153 9.75 -8.45 3.13
C LEU A 153 10.06 -7.33 4.13
N ARG A 154 10.12 -7.65 5.43
CA ARG A 154 10.54 -6.70 6.48
C ARG A 154 11.98 -6.26 6.26
N ASP A 155 12.89 -7.21 6.09
CA ASP A 155 14.31 -6.96 5.79
C ASP A 155 14.47 -6.12 4.51
N ALA A 156 13.72 -6.45 3.45
CA ALA A 156 13.74 -5.68 2.21
C ALA A 156 13.22 -4.24 2.37
N LEU A 157 12.19 -4.00 3.18
CA LEU A 157 11.69 -2.65 3.50
C LEU A 157 12.69 -1.84 4.33
N GLU A 158 13.41 -2.49 5.24
CA GLU A 158 14.47 -1.86 6.05
C GLU A 158 15.67 -1.50 5.16
N GLY A 159 16.12 -2.44 4.33
CA GLY A 159 17.18 -2.20 3.34
C GLY A 159 16.83 -1.07 2.38
N TRP A 160 15.58 -1.03 1.88
CA TRP A 160 15.11 0.08 1.06
C TRP A 160 15.16 1.42 1.81
N SER A 161 14.70 1.48 3.07
CA SER A 161 14.71 2.71 3.87
C SER A 161 16.13 3.23 4.12
N PHE A 162 17.07 2.31 4.35
CA PHE A 162 18.47 2.64 4.55
C PHE A 162 19.05 3.29 3.28
N ALA A 163 18.83 2.68 2.11
CA ALA A 163 19.28 3.23 0.84
C ALA A 163 18.56 4.53 0.42
N ALA A 164 17.29 4.72 0.83
CA ALA A 164 16.53 5.95 0.56
C ALA A 164 17.09 7.17 1.31
N SER A 165 17.69 6.96 2.48
CA SER A 165 18.24 8.04 3.33
C SER A 165 19.40 8.79 2.67
N SER A 166 20.05 8.15 1.70
CA SER A 166 21.18 8.68 0.92
C SER A 166 20.81 9.01 -0.54
N SER A 167 19.54 8.94 -0.90
CA SER A 167 19.05 9.15 -2.27
C SER A 167 18.88 10.63 -2.62
N SER A 168 19.21 10.98 -3.86
CA SER A 168 19.04 12.31 -4.46
C SER A 168 17.79 12.42 -5.35
N ALA A 169 16.83 11.49 -5.23
CA ALA A 169 15.64 11.44 -6.08
C ALA A 169 14.84 12.75 -6.08
N GLN A 170 14.00 12.92 -7.12
CA GLN A 170 13.12 14.08 -7.23
C GLN A 170 12.27 14.25 -5.97
N HIS A 171 12.08 15.51 -5.57
CA HIS A 171 11.41 15.85 -4.32
C HIS A 171 10.05 15.16 -4.15
N ASP A 172 9.22 15.20 -5.19
CA ASP A 172 7.86 14.66 -5.17
C ASP A 172 7.86 13.12 -5.12
N GLU A 173 8.70 12.47 -5.94
CA GLU A 173 8.81 11.01 -5.94
C GLU A 173 9.26 10.47 -4.58
N MET A 174 10.24 11.14 -3.95
CA MET A 174 10.71 10.76 -2.62
C MET A 174 9.64 10.96 -1.55
N LEU A 175 8.84 12.03 -1.61
CA LEU A 175 7.70 12.22 -0.69
C LEU A 175 6.67 11.10 -0.82
N LEU A 176 6.37 10.66 -2.04
CA LEU A 176 5.45 9.55 -2.25
C LEU A 176 6.05 8.24 -1.74
N ALA A 177 7.32 7.99 -2.05
CA ALA A 177 8.01 6.78 -1.64
C ALA A 177 8.11 6.67 -0.12
N MET A 178 8.48 7.74 0.58
CA MET A 178 8.51 7.77 2.05
C MET A 178 7.13 7.50 2.67
N ASN A 179 6.05 8.06 2.11
CA ASN A 179 4.69 7.76 2.55
C ASN A 179 4.35 6.27 2.36
N TYR A 180 4.66 5.72 1.18
CA TYR A 180 4.35 4.34 0.84
C TYR A 180 5.17 3.38 1.69
N HIS A 181 6.42 3.72 2.02
CA HIS A 181 7.27 2.90 2.87
C HIS A 181 6.71 2.81 4.29
N ALA A 182 6.35 3.96 4.89
CA ALA A 182 5.79 3.98 6.22
C ALA A 182 4.45 3.22 6.29
N ALA A 183 3.58 3.43 5.29
CA ALA A 183 2.30 2.74 5.21
C ALA A 183 2.47 1.23 4.96
N THR A 184 3.38 0.83 4.07
CA THR A 184 3.63 -0.59 3.77
C THR A 184 4.28 -1.30 4.95
N SER A 185 5.15 -0.62 5.70
CA SER A 185 5.75 -1.14 6.94
C SER A 185 4.68 -1.45 7.99
N ILE A 186 3.74 -0.53 8.21
CA ILE A 186 2.59 -0.75 9.10
C ILE A 186 1.69 -1.88 8.56
N TYR A 187 1.39 -1.85 7.26
CA TYR A 187 0.52 -2.83 6.61
C TYR A 187 1.06 -4.25 6.76
N LEU A 188 2.36 -4.47 6.50
CA LEU A 188 3.01 -5.77 6.68
C LEU A 188 2.93 -6.26 8.13
N SER A 189 3.14 -5.38 9.12
CA SER A 189 2.94 -5.74 10.54
C SER A 189 1.49 -6.19 10.79
N GLY A 190 0.53 -5.48 10.19
CA GLY A 190 -0.90 -5.79 10.25
C GLY A 190 -1.30 -7.12 9.62
N ASN A 191 -0.45 -7.75 8.82
CA ASN A 191 -0.72 -9.12 8.38
C ASN A 191 -0.74 -10.11 9.55
N TYR A 192 -0.10 -9.77 10.68
CA TYR A 192 0.13 -10.66 11.79
C TYR A 192 -0.40 -10.10 13.12
N ASP A 193 -0.24 -8.81 13.38
CA ASP A 193 -0.51 -8.25 14.72
C ASP A 193 -2.00 -8.22 15.12
N TYR A 194 -2.93 -8.23 14.15
CA TYR A 194 -4.36 -8.38 14.43
C TYR A 194 -4.72 -9.79 14.95
N ASP A 195 -3.94 -10.80 14.57
CA ASP A 195 -4.15 -12.22 14.89
C ASP A 195 -2.95 -12.79 15.68
N VAL A 196 -2.26 -11.95 16.46
CA VAL A 196 -0.98 -12.31 17.09
C VAL A 196 -1.10 -13.50 18.05
N HIS A 197 -2.26 -13.66 18.70
CA HIS A 197 -2.52 -14.76 19.62
C HIS A 197 -2.58 -16.11 18.88
N GLN A 198 -3.10 -16.13 17.66
CA GLN A 198 -3.15 -17.31 16.80
C GLN A 198 -1.73 -17.69 16.38
N TRP A 199 -0.93 -16.72 15.93
CA TRP A 199 0.48 -16.94 15.58
C TRP A 199 1.30 -17.50 16.75
N GLN A 200 1.08 -16.98 17.96
CA GLN A 200 1.68 -17.48 19.19
C GLN A 200 1.22 -18.90 19.53
N ALA A 201 -0.06 -19.22 19.34
CA ALA A 201 -0.59 -20.58 19.57
C ALA A 201 0.03 -21.61 18.62
N MET A 202 0.37 -21.19 17.39
CA MET A 202 1.13 -22.00 16.43
C MET A 202 2.63 -22.06 16.73
N THR A 203 3.11 -21.36 17.76
CA THR A 203 4.55 -21.23 18.09
C THR A 203 5.41 -20.69 16.93
N VAL A 204 4.83 -19.84 16.08
CA VAL A 204 5.51 -19.23 14.93
C VAL A 204 5.80 -17.76 15.24
N ALA A 205 7.08 -17.37 15.14
CA ALA A 205 7.49 -15.97 15.23
C ALA A 205 7.09 -15.21 13.96
N VAL A 206 6.72 -13.93 14.10
CA VAL A 206 6.19 -13.10 13.00
C VAL A 206 6.82 -11.69 13.00
N PRO A 207 6.96 -11.04 11.82
CA PRO A 207 7.67 -9.76 11.65
C PRO A 207 6.81 -8.54 12.02
N VAL A 208 6.34 -8.50 13.27
CA VAL A 208 5.51 -7.41 13.80
C VAL A 208 6.36 -6.23 14.26
N LEU A 209 5.83 -5.02 14.09
CA LEU A 209 6.44 -3.80 14.61
C LEU A 209 6.01 -3.55 16.06
N SER A 210 6.90 -2.92 16.83
CA SER A 210 6.56 -2.37 18.14
C SER A 210 5.58 -1.19 18.03
N ARG A 211 4.92 -0.85 19.14
CA ARG A 211 4.02 0.30 19.21
C ARG A 211 4.71 1.62 18.88
N ASP A 212 5.96 1.78 19.31
CA ASP A 212 6.75 3.00 19.08
C ASP A 212 7.12 3.14 17.60
N GLU A 213 7.47 2.03 16.93
CA GLU A 213 7.72 2.01 15.50
C GLU A 213 6.46 2.32 14.69
N ILE A 214 5.32 1.73 15.06
CA ILE A 214 4.03 2.05 14.42
C ILE A 214 3.72 3.56 14.58
N THR A 215 3.88 4.10 15.79
CA THR A 215 3.65 5.52 16.06
C THR A 215 4.56 6.41 15.21
N LYS A 216 5.86 6.07 15.13
CA LYS A 216 6.81 6.77 14.27
C LYS A 216 6.39 6.76 12.80
N HIS A 217 5.96 5.61 12.28
CA HIS A 217 5.48 5.51 10.90
C HIS A 217 4.19 6.32 10.66
N VAL A 218 3.24 6.29 11.60
CA VAL A 218 2.01 7.12 11.54
C VAL A 218 2.36 8.60 11.46
N GLU A 219 3.26 9.07 12.33
CA GLU A 219 3.71 10.46 12.33
C GLU A 219 4.42 10.84 11.02
N ASN A 220 5.25 9.95 10.49
CA ASN A 220 5.92 10.15 9.20
C ASN A 220 4.91 10.30 8.07
N ILE A 221 3.84 9.50 8.05
CA ILE A 221 2.75 9.61 7.07
C ILE A 221 2.11 11.01 7.16
N PHE A 222 1.82 11.50 8.37
CA PHE A 222 1.21 12.83 8.53
C PHE A 222 2.11 13.95 8.02
N GLN A 223 3.38 13.95 8.42
CA GLN A 223 4.32 14.99 8.03
C GLN A 223 4.52 14.99 6.51
N THR A 224 4.72 13.81 5.92
CA THR A 224 5.01 13.66 4.50
C THR A 224 3.78 13.93 3.64
N THR A 225 2.59 13.50 4.07
CA THR A 225 1.31 13.82 3.40
C THR A 225 1.02 15.31 3.43
N ARG A 226 1.18 15.99 4.57
CA ARG A 226 0.99 17.44 4.67
C ARG A 226 1.91 18.20 3.73
N LYS A 227 3.17 17.76 3.63
CA LYS A 227 4.15 18.35 2.72
C LYS A 227 3.76 18.10 1.26
N ALA A 228 3.41 16.87 0.90
CA ALA A 228 2.95 16.51 -0.44
C ALA A 228 1.74 17.36 -0.88
N LEU A 229 0.69 17.46 -0.05
CA LEU A 229 -0.51 18.24 -0.38
C LEU A 229 -0.24 19.74 -0.54
N ARG A 230 0.79 20.29 0.11
CA ARG A 230 1.09 21.74 0.09
C ARG A 230 2.06 22.15 -1.01
N SER A 231 3.06 21.31 -1.30
CA SER A 231 4.23 21.74 -2.08
C SER A 231 4.62 20.80 -3.22
N SER A 232 3.86 19.74 -3.47
CA SER A 232 4.15 18.80 -4.57
C SER A 232 3.13 18.90 -5.71
N SER A 233 3.50 18.34 -6.85
CA SER A 233 2.61 18.12 -8.00
C SER A 233 1.88 16.76 -7.95
N LEU A 234 2.06 15.99 -6.86
CA LEU A 234 1.43 14.69 -6.71
C LEU A 234 -0.10 14.83 -6.64
N SER A 235 -0.80 13.91 -7.31
CA SER A 235 -2.25 13.80 -7.13
C SER A 235 -2.57 13.44 -5.67
N PRO A 236 -3.45 14.20 -4.98
CA PRO A 236 -3.91 13.86 -3.63
C PRO A 236 -4.46 12.44 -3.51
N LEU A 237 -4.97 11.89 -4.61
CA LEU A 237 -5.51 10.53 -4.68
C LEU A 237 -4.47 9.45 -4.29
N LEU A 238 -3.20 9.68 -4.57
CA LEU A 238 -2.11 8.75 -4.22
C LEU A 238 -1.88 8.65 -2.70
N LEU A 239 -2.40 9.61 -1.93
CA LEU A 239 -2.23 9.67 -0.48
C LEU A 239 -3.32 8.91 0.29
N LEU A 240 -4.34 8.39 -0.40
CA LEU A 240 -5.43 7.63 0.20
C LEU A 240 -4.96 6.37 0.93
N PHE A 241 -4.12 5.55 0.27
CA PHE A 241 -3.60 4.33 0.89
C PHE A 241 -2.82 4.63 2.19
N PRO A 242 -1.80 5.52 2.18
CA PRO A 242 -1.09 5.87 3.41
C PRO A 242 -2.00 6.41 4.52
N LEU A 243 -2.93 7.30 4.18
CA LEU A 243 -3.87 7.88 5.14
C LEU A 243 -4.80 6.84 5.76
N ARG A 244 -5.31 5.89 4.97
CA ARG A 244 -6.13 4.78 5.48
C ARG A 244 -5.36 3.94 6.50
N ILE A 245 -4.11 3.59 6.19
CA ILE A 245 -3.27 2.80 7.10
C ILE A 245 -2.97 3.58 8.39
N ALA A 246 -2.59 4.85 8.27
CA ALA A 246 -2.34 5.70 9.43
C ALA A 246 -3.59 5.86 10.29
N GLY A 247 -4.76 6.05 9.66
CA GLY A 247 -6.05 6.12 10.33
C GLY A 247 -6.41 4.85 11.09
N ALA A 248 -6.19 3.68 10.49
CA ALA A 248 -6.45 2.40 11.13
C ALA A 248 -5.58 2.15 12.37
N ARG A 249 -4.39 2.77 12.43
CA ARG A 249 -3.48 2.71 13.58
C ARG A 249 -3.53 3.94 14.50
N ALA A 250 -4.38 4.91 14.22
CA ALA A 250 -4.48 6.12 15.02
C ALA A 250 -5.04 5.81 16.42
N SER A 251 -4.15 5.81 17.40
CA SER A 251 -4.45 5.45 18.79
C SER A 251 -4.84 6.65 19.66
N GLN A 252 -4.56 7.87 19.19
CA GLN A 252 -4.82 9.12 19.90
C GLN A 252 -5.83 9.99 19.15
N ASN A 253 -6.66 10.75 19.87
CA ASN A 253 -7.71 11.59 19.25
C ASN A 253 -7.14 12.59 18.24
N TRP A 254 -6.02 13.21 18.57
CA TRP A 254 -5.38 14.17 17.67
C TRP A 254 -4.86 13.49 16.38
N GLN A 255 -4.42 12.23 16.44
CA GLN A 255 -4.02 11.45 15.25
C GLN A 255 -5.23 11.16 14.36
N ARG A 256 -6.36 10.74 14.96
CA ARG A 256 -7.63 10.51 14.25
C ARG A 256 -8.12 11.79 13.57
N GLN A 257 -8.09 12.91 14.29
CA GLN A 257 -8.43 14.22 13.76
C GLN A 257 -7.50 14.63 12.62
N ALA A 258 -6.18 14.46 12.77
CA ALA A 258 -5.21 14.78 11.72
C ALA A 258 -5.44 13.96 10.44
N VAL A 259 -5.77 12.68 10.54
CA VAL A 259 -6.14 11.84 9.39
C VAL A 259 -7.41 12.35 8.73
N ALA A 260 -8.46 12.63 9.51
CA ALA A 260 -9.72 13.13 8.98
C ALA A 260 -9.55 14.46 8.24
N GLU A 261 -8.77 15.40 8.80
CA GLU A 261 -8.43 16.67 8.14
C GLU A 261 -7.71 16.44 6.80
N LEU A 262 -6.73 15.54 6.75
CA LEU A 262 -5.99 15.24 5.51
C LEU A 262 -6.87 14.54 4.47
N LEU A 263 -7.75 13.62 4.89
CA LEU A 263 -8.72 12.98 4.00
C LEU A 263 -9.75 13.99 3.47
N HIS A 264 -10.18 14.96 4.28
CA HIS A 264 -11.02 16.05 3.81
C HIS A 264 -10.32 16.93 2.77
N GLU A 265 -9.02 17.16 2.87
CA GLU A 265 -8.26 17.84 1.81
C GLU A 265 -8.25 17.03 0.51
N VAL A 266 -8.04 15.71 0.57
CA VAL A 266 -8.13 14.84 -0.61
C VAL A 266 -9.55 14.85 -1.21
N LYS A 267 -10.58 14.81 -0.34
CA LYS A 267 -12.00 14.83 -0.73
C LYS A 267 -12.38 16.02 -1.60
N LYS A 268 -11.71 17.17 -1.45
CA LYS A 268 -11.98 18.37 -2.28
C LYS A 268 -11.87 18.09 -3.77
N GLN A 269 -11.06 17.11 -4.17
CA GLN A 269 -10.87 16.71 -5.56
C GLN A 269 -11.36 15.29 -5.85
N PHE A 270 -11.38 14.41 -4.85
CA PHE A 270 -11.68 12.98 -5.00
C PHE A 270 -12.74 12.52 -3.99
N ALA A 271 -14.00 12.44 -4.43
CA ALA A 271 -15.13 12.03 -3.59
C ALA A 271 -14.90 10.69 -2.88
N VAL A 272 -14.16 9.75 -3.47
CA VAL A 272 -13.83 8.44 -2.89
C VAL A 272 -13.20 8.51 -1.49
N ALA A 273 -12.58 9.64 -1.12
CA ALA A 273 -12.06 9.84 0.24
C ALA A 273 -13.14 9.67 1.32
N ASP A 274 -14.43 9.87 0.98
CA ASP A 274 -15.55 9.60 1.89
C ASP A 274 -15.66 8.14 2.31
N ALA A 275 -15.41 7.17 1.42
CA ALA A 275 -15.44 5.77 1.81
C ALA A 275 -14.44 5.48 2.94
N MET A 276 -13.24 6.07 2.85
CA MET A 276 -12.21 5.91 3.89
C MET A 276 -12.58 6.63 5.19
N LEU A 277 -13.18 7.82 5.10
CA LEU A 277 -13.67 8.54 6.29
C LEU A 277 -14.75 7.74 7.01
N VAL A 278 -15.70 7.16 6.28
CA VAL A 278 -16.76 6.32 6.85
C VAL A 278 -16.16 5.07 7.52
N GLU A 279 -15.32 4.32 6.80
CA GLU A 279 -14.65 3.12 7.33
C GLU A 279 -13.87 3.41 8.61
N LEU A 280 -13.09 4.50 8.63
CA LEU A 280 -12.29 4.87 9.79
C LEU A 280 -13.16 5.32 10.97
N ASN A 281 -14.24 6.06 10.73
CA ASN A 281 -15.15 6.48 11.80
C ASN A 281 -15.84 5.28 12.46
N GLU A 282 -16.24 4.28 11.68
CA GLU A 282 -16.79 3.02 12.20
C GLU A 282 -15.76 2.29 13.07
N LEU A 283 -14.52 2.13 12.57
CA LEU A 283 -13.42 1.51 13.29
C LEU A 283 -13.07 2.24 14.60
N TRP A 284 -13.05 3.57 14.57
CA TRP A 284 -12.75 4.41 15.73
C TRP A 284 -13.84 4.36 16.79
N SER A 285 -15.09 4.15 16.35
CA SER A 285 -16.25 3.99 17.23
C SER A 285 -16.27 2.61 17.91
N SER A 286 -15.84 1.55 17.20
CA SER A 286 -15.71 0.21 17.78
C SER A 286 -14.47 0.06 18.68
N THR A 287 -13.49 0.96 18.55
CA THR A 287 -12.23 0.94 19.30
C THR A 287 -12.04 2.25 20.07
N PRO A 288 -12.85 2.51 21.12
CA PRO A 288 -12.76 3.75 21.87
C PRO A 288 -11.38 3.89 22.53
N ILE A 289 -10.84 5.11 22.48
CA ILE A 289 -9.59 5.42 23.17
C ILE A 289 -9.86 5.29 24.66
N LYS A 290 -9.16 4.38 25.33
CA LYS A 290 -9.21 4.32 26.80
C LYS A 290 -8.75 5.67 27.33
N PRO A 291 -9.52 6.35 28.20
CA PRO A 291 -9.01 7.51 28.88
C PRO A 291 -7.68 7.12 29.55
N ALA A 292 -6.64 7.94 29.38
CA ALA A 292 -5.46 7.77 30.21
C ALA A 292 -5.94 7.82 31.67
N ASP A 293 -5.54 6.85 32.49
CA ASP A 293 -5.81 6.86 33.93
C ASP A 293 -5.08 8.07 34.54
N TRP A 294 -5.72 9.24 34.53
CA TRP A 294 -5.18 10.48 35.11
C TRP A 294 -6.00 10.99 36.31
N PHE A 295 -6.83 10.15 36.91
CA PHE A 295 -7.35 10.41 38.25
C PHE A 295 -7.35 9.14 39.11
N SER A 296 -6.19 8.82 39.66
CA SER A 296 -6.10 8.20 40.98
C SER A 296 -5.02 8.94 41.74
N VAL A 297 -5.36 10.17 42.14
CA VAL A 297 -4.70 10.85 43.25
C VAL A 297 -5.70 10.81 44.41
N ASP A 298 -5.35 9.97 45.37
CA ASP A 298 -5.65 9.97 46.79
C ASP A 298 -7.11 10.02 47.30
N SER A 299 -7.47 8.98 48.05
CA SER A 299 -8.06 9.12 49.39
C SER A 299 -7.46 8.06 50.31
#